data_AF-A0A419E198-F1
#
_entry.id   AF-A0A419E198-F1
#
_cell.length_a   1.000
_cell.length_b   1.000
_cell.length_c   1.000
_cell.angle_alpha   90.00
_cell.angle_beta   90.00
_cell.angle_gamma   90.00
#
_symmetry.space_group_name_H-M   'P 1'
#
loop_
_entity.id
_entity.type
_entity.pdbx_description
1 polymer ?
#
loop_
_entity_poly.entity_id
_entity_poly.type
_entity_poly.pdbx_seq_one_letter_code
_entity_poly.pdbx_strand_id
1 'polypeptide(L)'
;MKKYLILLGALMLCASILLLLAMPEPAHALPEYAAQTGEPCSSCHISPSGGGPRGPRGQAWVAAGKPGAIPDLTESLSLLGVELSVDEAYFTVTAPEVPEAEAPAVAPAQSQKLFHWLSQYDGN
;
A
#
# COMPACT_ATOMS: atom_id res chain seq x y z
N MET A 1 -8.90 -29.77 -47.03
CA MET A 1 -7.73 -29.16 -46.35
C MET A 1 -7.82 -27.63 -46.27
N LYS A 2 -8.04 -26.91 -47.38
CA LYS A 2 -8.11 -25.43 -47.40
C LYS A 2 -9.16 -24.82 -46.44
N LYS A 3 -10.34 -25.43 -46.33
CA LYS A 3 -11.40 -25.00 -45.39
C LYS A 3 -10.98 -25.13 -43.91
N TYR A 4 -10.26 -26.19 -43.55
CA TYR A 4 -9.74 -26.39 -42.19
C TYR A 4 -8.63 -25.39 -41.85
N LEU A 5 -7.77 -25.05 -42.82
CA LEU A 5 -6.77 -24.00 -42.64
C LEU A 5 -7.39 -22.62 -42.38
N ILE A 6 -8.47 -22.29 -43.11
CA ILE A 6 -9.20 -21.03 -42.92
C ILE A 6 -9.87 -20.99 -41.53
N LEU A 7 -10.47 -22.10 -41.10
CA LEU A 7 -11.13 -22.20 -39.79
C LEU A 7 -10.13 -22.10 -38.63
N LEU A 8 -8.97 -22.75 -38.76
CA LEU A 8 -7.89 -22.66 -37.77
C LEU A 8 -7.33 -21.24 -37.67
N GLY A 9 -7.15 -20.57 -38.82
CA GLY A 9 -6.70 -19.17 -38.87
C GLY A 9 -7.69 -18.21 -38.21
N ALA A 10 -8.99 -18.39 -38.47
CA ALA A 10 -10.04 -17.59 -37.83
C ALA A 10 -10.10 -17.80 -36.31
N LEU A 11 -9.92 -19.05 -35.85
CA LEU A 11 -9.88 -19.38 -34.42
C LEU A 11 -8.69 -18.73 -33.72
N MET A 12 -7.50 -18.81 -34.32
CA MET A 12 -6.29 -18.18 -33.79
C MET A 12 -6.40 -16.66 -33.72
N LEU A 13 -7.02 -16.03 -34.73
CA LEU A 13 -7.30 -14.60 -34.74
C LEU A 13 -8.30 -14.20 -33.65
N CYS A 14 -9.37 -14.96 -33.46
CA CYS A 14 -10.33 -14.69 -32.39
C CYS A 14 -9.68 -14.84 -31.01
N ALA A 15 -8.88 -15.89 -30.81
CA ALA A 15 -8.17 -16.12 -29.55
C ALA A 15 -7.17 -15.00 -29.25
N SER A 16 -6.43 -14.51 -30.24
CA SER A 16 -5.49 -13.40 -30.04
C SER A 16 -6.21 -12.08 -29.74
N ILE A 17 -7.34 -11.80 -30.40
CA ILE A 17 -8.18 -10.64 -30.08
C ILE A 17 -8.69 -10.72 -28.63
N LEU A 18 -9.25 -11.85 -28.22
CA LEU A 18 -9.75 -12.04 -26.85
C LEU A 18 -8.63 -11.86 -25.81
N LEU A 19 -7.41 -12.32 -26.11
CA LEU A 19 -6.26 -12.15 -25.23
C LEU A 19 -5.83 -10.68 -25.10
N LEU A 20 -5.93 -9.89 -26.18
CA LEU A 20 -5.68 -8.45 -26.15
C LEU A 20 -6.71 -7.71 -25.30
N LEU A 21 -8.00 -8.08 -25.39
CA LEU A 21 -9.06 -7.46 -24.58
C LEU A 21 -8.99 -7.83 -23.09
N ALA A 22 -8.33 -8.93 -22.74
CA ALA A 22 -8.18 -9.39 -21.36
C ALA A 22 -6.98 -8.74 -20.63
N MET A 23 -6.23 -7.84 -21.27
CA MET A 23 -5.14 -7.13 -20.59
C MET A 23 -5.72 -6.22 -19.50
N PRO A 24 -5.29 -6.38 -18.23
CA PRO A 24 -5.71 -5.48 -17.17
C PRO A 24 -5.20 -4.08 -17.51
N GLU A 25 -6.11 -3.10 -17.54
CA GLU A 25 -5.71 -1.71 -17.68
C GLU A 25 -4.82 -1.35 -16.48
N PRO A 26 -3.66 -0.70 -16.68
CA PRO A 26 -2.86 -0.22 -15.57
C PRO A 26 -3.74 0.65 -14.67
N ALA A 27 -3.94 0.21 -13.43
CA ALA A 27 -4.63 0.99 -12.42
C ALA A 27 -3.74 2.18 -12.05
N HIS A 28 -3.89 3.29 -12.77
CA HIS A 28 -3.19 4.52 -12.48
C HIS A 28 -3.71 5.08 -11.16
N ALA A 29 -2.79 5.30 -10.21
CA ALA A 29 -3.04 6.14 -9.04
C ALA A 29 -3.08 7.59 -9.53
N LEU A 30 -4.25 7.94 -10.02
CA LEU A 30 -4.56 9.22 -10.60
C LEU A 30 -4.52 10.30 -9.50
N PRO A 31 -3.66 11.34 -9.62
CA PRO A 31 -3.62 12.46 -8.68
C PRO A 31 -4.99 13.12 -8.46
N GLU A 32 -5.92 12.96 -9.40
CA GLU A 32 -7.29 13.49 -9.29
C GLU A 32 -8.05 12.95 -8.07
N TYR A 33 -7.76 11.72 -7.62
CA TYR A 33 -8.43 11.19 -6.43
C TYR A 33 -7.86 11.76 -5.13
N ALA A 34 -6.57 12.08 -5.10
CA ALA A 34 -6.01 12.85 -3.99
C ALA A 34 -6.62 14.27 -3.96
N ALA A 35 -6.83 14.89 -5.12
CA ALA A 35 -7.52 16.17 -5.22
C ALA A 35 -9.01 16.08 -4.83
N GLN A 36 -9.71 15.01 -5.24
CA GLN A 36 -11.12 14.78 -4.90
C GLN A 36 -11.32 14.59 -3.40
N THR A 37 -10.45 13.81 -2.75
CA THR A 37 -10.61 13.41 -1.35
C THR A 37 -9.90 14.34 -0.37
N GLY A 38 -8.92 15.13 -0.84
CA GLY A 38 -8.07 15.95 0.01
C GLY A 38 -7.05 15.16 0.83
N GLU A 39 -6.89 13.87 0.55
CA GLU A 39 -6.04 12.95 1.32
C GLU A 39 -4.75 12.60 0.54
N PRO A 40 -3.61 12.38 1.23
CA PRO A 40 -2.37 11.99 0.58
C PRO A 40 -2.48 10.59 -0.04
N CYS A 41 -1.62 10.28 -1.01
CA CYS A 41 -1.60 8.97 -1.68
C CYS A 41 -1.45 7.79 -0.69
N SER A 42 -0.74 8.00 0.42
CA SER A 42 -0.57 7.02 1.52
C SER A 42 -1.87 6.65 2.23
N SER A 43 -2.94 7.44 2.11
CA SER A 43 -4.24 7.11 2.69
C SER A 43 -4.92 5.93 1.98
N CYS A 44 -4.60 5.70 0.70
CA CYS A 44 -5.12 4.59 -0.09
C CYS A 44 -4.08 3.52 -0.42
N HIS A 45 -2.80 3.89 -0.57
CA HIS A 45 -1.73 3.00 -1.02
C HIS A 45 -0.77 2.59 0.09
N ILE A 46 -0.28 1.36 0.02
CA ILE A 46 0.80 0.87 0.89
C ILE A 46 2.09 1.67 0.64
N SER A 47 2.36 2.05 -0.62
CA SER A 47 3.45 2.96 -0.94
C SER A 47 3.00 4.42 -0.79
N PRO A 48 3.74 5.27 -0.04
CA PRO A 48 3.42 6.69 0.07
C PRO A 48 3.44 7.45 -1.26
N SER A 49 4.20 6.95 -2.25
CA SER A 49 4.25 7.52 -3.59
C SER A 49 2.97 7.26 -4.43
N GLY A 50 1.98 6.53 -3.89
CA GLY A 50 0.76 6.15 -4.61
C GLY A 50 0.94 4.95 -5.54
N GLY A 51 2.13 4.38 -5.63
CA GLY A 51 2.37 3.13 -6.38
C GLY A 51 1.91 1.88 -5.63
N GLY A 52 1.91 0.74 -6.32
CA GLY A 52 1.72 -0.57 -5.71
C GLY A 52 0.29 -0.83 -5.20
N PRO A 53 0.11 -1.86 -4.36
CA PRO A 53 -1.22 -2.29 -3.92
C PRO A 53 -1.87 -1.26 -2.99
N ARG A 54 -3.21 -1.24 -3.03
CA ARG A 54 -4.04 -0.49 -2.10
C ARG A 54 -4.12 -1.21 -0.75
N GLY A 55 -4.06 -0.44 0.33
CA GLY A 55 -4.36 -0.92 1.67
C GLY A 55 -5.88 -1.05 1.91
N PRO A 56 -6.32 -1.46 3.11
CA PRO A 56 -7.73 -1.67 3.42
C PRO A 56 -8.62 -0.45 3.12
N ARG A 57 -8.18 0.75 3.48
CA ARG A 57 -8.90 2.01 3.18
C ARG A 57 -9.09 2.22 1.67
N GLY A 58 -8.03 2.05 0.88
CA GLY A 58 -8.10 2.20 -0.57
C GLY A 58 -8.91 1.09 -1.27
N GLN A 59 -8.95 -0.12 -0.70
CA GLN A 59 -9.81 -1.19 -1.20
C GLN A 59 -11.29 -0.89 -0.92
N ALA A 60 -11.63 -0.52 0.31
CA ALA A 60 -12.97 -0.13 0.71
C ALA A 60 -13.50 1.07 -0.09
N TRP A 61 -12.69 2.10 -0.30
CA TRP A 61 -13.07 3.29 -1.06
C TRP A 61 -13.44 2.97 -2.52
N VAL A 62 -12.67 2.11 -3.19
CA VAL A 62 -13.00 1.67 -4.56
C VAL A 62 -14.23 0.76 -4.58
N ALA A 63 -14.36 -0.14 -3.61
CA ALA A 63 -15.54 -1.00 -3.47
C ALA A 63 -16.81 -0.18 -3.24
N ALA A 64 -16.71 0.93 -2.52
CA ALA A 64 -17.79 1.90 -2.28
C ALA A 64 -18.07 2.83 -3.48
N GLY A 65 -17.43 2.63 -4.63
CA GLY A 65 -17.69 3.43 -5.83
C GLY A 65 -16.99 4.79 -5.87
N LYS A 66 -15.87 4.94 -5.14
CA LYS A 66 -15.00 6.13 -5.16
C LYS A 66 -15.69 7.43 -4.70
N PRO A 67 -16.32 7.45 -3.50
CA PRO A 67 -16.99 8.63 -2.96
C PRO A 67 -16.02 9.81 -2.70
N GLY A 68 -16.57 11.00 -2.41
CA GLY A 68 -15.77 12.20 -2.13
C GLY A 68 -14.88 12.11 -0.88
N ALA A 69 -15.18 11.19 0.04
CA ALA A 69 -14.40 10.98 1.27
C ALA A 69 -13.86 9.56 1.33
N ILE A 70 -12.70 9.37 1.97
CA ILE A 70 -12.14 8.05 2.25
C ILE A 70 -12.66 7.59 3.62
N PRO A 71 -13.27 6.39 3.73
CA PRO A 71 -13.67 5.86 5.02
C PRO A 71 -12.46 5.75 5.97
N ASP A 72 -12.71 5.88 7.27
CA ASP A 72 -11.67 5.64 8.26
C ASP A 72 -11.27 4.15 8.29
N LEU A 73 -10.24 3.80 9.05
CA LEU A 73 -9.74 2.42 9.06
C LEU A 73 -10.78 1.42 9.56
N THR A 74 -11.51 1.75 10.62
CA THR A 74 -12.50 0.86 11.22
C THR A 74 -13.69 0.66 10.28
N GLU A 75 -14.20 1.75 9.70
CA GLU A 75 -15.27 1.70 8.69
C GLU A 75 -14.82 0.89 7.46
N SER A 76 -13.59 1.11 6.99
CA SER A 76 -13.03 0.36 5.87
C SER A 76 -12.95 -1.13 6.14
N LEU A 77 -12.56 -1.53 7.35
CA LEU A 77 -12.49 -2.93 7.75
C LEU A 77 -13.90 -3.54 7.82
N SER A 78 -14.87 -2.82 8.38
CA SER A 78 -16.28 -3.24 8.38
C SER A 78 -16.83 -3.44 6.96
N LEU A 79 -16.53 -2.51 6.03
CA LEU A 79 -16.94 -2.61 4.62
C LEU A 79 -16.31 -3.81 3.91
N LEU A 80 -15.13 -4.24 4.36
CA LEU A 80 -14.43 -5.43 3.88
C LEU A 80 -14.83 -6.71 4.63
N GLY A 81 -15.80 -6.63 5.54
CA GLY A 81 -16.30 -7.77 6.33
C GLY A 81 -15.33 -8.23 7.44
N VAL A 82 -14.43 -7.35 7.87
CA VAL A 82 -13.50 -7.59 8.98
C VAL A 82 -14.07 -6.96 10.25
N GLU A 83 -14.42 -7.81 11.22
CA GLU A 83 -14.83 -7.38 12.56
C GLU A 83 -13.60 -7.32 13.47
N LEU A 84 -13.35 -6.19 14.11
CA LEU A 84 -12.28 -6.03 15.09
C LEU A 84 -12.83 -6.14 16.51
N SER A 85 -12.54 -7.25 17.19
CA SER A 85 -12.75 -7.33 18.64
C SER A 85 -11.57 -6.68 19.36
N VAL A 86 -11.75 -5.47 19.88
CA VAL A 86 -10.74 -4.79 20.70
C VAL A 86 -11.05 -5.06 22.17
N ASP A 87 -10.09 -5.64 22.87
CA ASP A 87 -10.07 -5.67 24.32
C ASP A 87 -9.09 -4.59 24.81
N GLU A 88 -9.64 -3.48 25.29
CA GLU A 88 -8.87 -2.33 25.76
C GLU A 88 -7.90 -2.69 26.89
N ALA A 89 -8.17 -3.76 27.65
CA ALA A 89 -7.32 -4.20 28.74
C ALA A 89 -5.92 -4.65 28.24
N TYR A 90 -5.80 -5.10 26.99
CA TYR A 90 -4.51 -5.45 26.39
C TYR A 90 -3.62 -4.23 26.11
N PHE A 91 -4.21 -3.04 25.92
CA PHE A 91 -3.48 -1.83 25.50
C PHE A 91 -3.33 -0.79 26.60
N THR A 92 -4.07 -0.94 27.71
CA THR A 92 -4.06 -0.01 28.85
C THR A 92 -3.22 -0.51 30.02
N VAL A 93 -2.31 -1.46 29.80
CA VAL A 93 -1.36 -1.89 30.84
C VAL A 93 -0.49 -0.70 31.24
N THR A 94 -0.93 -0.03 32.30
CA THR A 94 -0.11 0.92 33.03
C THR A 94 0.90 0.06 33.75
N ALA A 95 2.07 -0.15 33.15
CA ALA A 95 3.17 -0.80 33.84
C ALA A 95 3.36 -0.03 35.16
N PRO A 96 3.27 -0.68 36.32
CA PRO A 96 3.31 0.01 37.61
C PRO A 96 4.65 0.73 37.82
N GLU A 97 5.68 0.37 37.04
CA GLU A 97 6.96 1.07 36.99
C GLU A 97 7.59 0.85 35.61
N VAL A 98 7.87 1.94 34.88
CA VAL A 98 8.71 1.88 33.68
C VAL A 98 10.15 1.78 34.18
N PRO A 99 10.86 0.65 33.96
CA PRO A 99 12.25 0.55 34.38
C PRO A 99 13.03 1.70 33.74
N GLU A 100 13.83 2.40 34.55
CA GLU A 100 14.64 3.53 34.09
C GLU A 100 15.52 3.07 32.92
N ALA A 101 15.46 3.79 31.81
CA ALA A 101 16.18 3.42 30.61
C ALA A 101 17.69 3.48 30.90
N GLU A 102 18.33 2.31 31.00
CA GLU A 102 19.78 2.22 31.13
C GLU A 102 20.40 2.71 29.81
N ALA A 103 21.11 3.84 29.88
CA ALA A 103 21.80 4.36 28.71
C ALA A 103 22.79 3.30 28.21
N PRO A 104 22.77 2.94 26.92
CA PRO A 104 23.72 1.97 26.39
C PRO A 104 25.15 2.49 26.65
N ALA A 105 25.93 1.71 27.42
CA ALA A 105 27.32 2.00 27.72
C ALA A 105 28.21 1.72 26.50
N VAL A 106 27.95 2.39 25.39
CA VAL A 106 28.85 2.40 24.24
C VAL A 106 30.01 3.35 24.54
N ALA A 107 31.23 2.79 24.49
CA ALA A 107 32.44 3.59 24.60
C ALA A 107 32.47 4.67 23.50
N PRO A 108 32.78 5.95 23.82
CA PRO A 108 32.73 7.09 22.89
C PRO A 108 33.51 6.91 21.58
N ALA A 109 34.48 5.98 21.54
CA ALA A 109 35.31 5.75 20.37
C ALA A 109 34.51 5.30 19.12
N GLN A 110 33.43 4.53 19.31
CA GLN A 110 32.60 4.06 18.19
C GLN A 110 31.70 5.19 17.65
N SER A 111 31.15 6.03 18.52
CA SER A 111 30.32 7.17 18.12
C SER A 111 31.15 8.28 17.49
N GLN A 112 32.37 8.56 17.98
CA GLN A 112 33.28 9.53 17.35
C GLN A 112 33.72 9.11 15.94
N LYS A 113 34.02 7.83 15.74
CA LYS A 113 34.39 7.33 14.41
C LYS A 113 33.24 7.44 13.42
N LEU A 114 32.03 7.08 13.85
CA LEU A 114 30.81 7.22 13.04
C LEU A 114 30.49 8.68 12.73
N PHE A 115 30.55 9.56 13.74
CA PHE A 115 30.34 11.00 13.58
C PHE A 115 31.34 11.62 12.60
N HIS A 116 32.63 11.30 12.76
CA HIS A 116 33.68 11.78 11.85
C HIS A 116 33.43 11.32 10.42
N TRP A 117 33.08 10.05 10.21
CA TRP A 117 32.75 9.53 8.89
C TRP A 117 31.54 10.24 8.27
N LEU A 118 30.44 10.39 9.01
CA LEU A 118 29.23 11.10 8.54
C LEU A 118 29.52 12.58 8.20
N SER A 119 30.35 13.25 8.99
CA SER A 119 30.71 14.65 8.77
C SER A 119 31.56 14.89 7.52
N GLN A 120 32.20 13.84 7.01
CA GLN A 120 33.06 13.86 5.81
C GLN A 120 32.42 13.11 4.64
N TYR A 121 31.20 12.60 4.81
CA TYR A 121 30.49 11.91 3.76
C TYR A 121 29.81 12.94 2.87
N ASP A 122 30.32 13.12 1.65
CA ASP A 122 29.86 14.14 0.69
C ASP A 122 28.43 13.90 0.14
N GLY A 123 27.73 12.87 0.63
CA GLY A 123 26.44 12.45 0.09
C GLY A 123 26.55 11.88 -1.33
N ASN A 124 25.40 11.59 -1.95
CA ASN A 124 25.30 11.24 -3.38
C ASN A 124 25.00 12.49 -4.22
#